data_AF-A0A7S0VVZ2-F1
#
_entry.id   AF-A0A7S0VVZ2-F1
#
_cell.length_a   1.000
_cell.length_b   1.000
_cell.length_c   1.000
_cell.angle_alpha   90.00
_cell.angle_beta   90.00
_cell.angle_gamma   90.00
#
_symmetry.space_group_name_H-M   'P 1'
#
loop_
_entity.id
_entity.type
_entity.pdbx_description
1 polymer ?
#
loop_
_entity_poly.entity_id
_entity_poly.type
_entity_poly.pdbx_seq_one_letter_code
_entity_poly.pdbx_strand_id
1 'polypeptide(L)'
;PGGGGPVRAKDVVCEVSRKGLKVGVRGGTGLVVDGELWGEVVQDDAVWSLEERRFVQVSADKRKSTWWKSALVGGDEIDTTKVDSTCKLEDYDQGTQAAINKVMFDEHQKRKGLPTSDEMAQHEVLRKAWDAEGSPFKGQPFDPSAINFG
;
A
#
# COMPACT_ATOMS: atom_id res chain seq x y z
N PRO A 1 -45.97 7.84 -20.51
CA PRO A 1 -45.18 8.98 -19.97
C PRO A 1 -43.73 8.56 -19.68
N GLY A 2 -42.69 9.03 -20.35
CA GLY A 2 -42.58 10.11 -21.32
C GLY A 2 -41.41 9.87 -22.28
N GLY A 3 -41.52 10.44 -23.47
CA GLY A 3 -40.47 10.42 -24.48
C GLY A 3 -39.31 11.31 -24.07
N GLY A 4 -38.14 10.68 -23.87
CA GLY A 4 -36.86 11.35 -23.83
C GLY A 4 -35.96 10.66 -24.84
N GLY A 5 -35.31 11.42 -25.72
CA GLY A 5 -34.27 10.88 -26.59
C GLY A 5 -33.12 10.26 -25.79
N PRO A 6 -32.15 9.60 -26.45
CA PRO A 6 -31.03 8.96 -25.76
C PRO A 6 -30.30 9.96 -24.86
N VAL A 7 -29.98 9.54 -23.63
CA VAL A 7 -29.24 10.34 -22.64
C VAL A 7 -27.87 10.71 -23.22
N ARG A 8 -27.48 11.98 -23.09
CA ARG A 8 -26.16 12.48 -23.48
C ARG A 8 -25.44 13.05 -22.27
N ALA A 9 -24.13 13.25 -22.38
CA ALA A 9 -23.31 13.79 -21.30
C ALA A 9 -23.86 15.13 -20.74
N LYS A 10 -24.36 16.02 -21.60
CA LYS A 10 -24.97 17.30 -21.17
C LYS A 10 -26.23 17.16 -20.31
N ASP A 11 -26.86 15.99 -20.36
CA ASP A 11 -28.07 15.65 -19.62
C ASP A 11 -27.71 15.01 -18.26
N VAL A 12 -26.45 14.61 -18.05
CA VAL A 12 -25.93 14.03 -16.80
C VAL A 12 -25.50 15.15 -15.85
N VAL A 13 -25.90 15.01 -14.58
CA VAL A 13 -25.36 15.77 -13.46
C VAL A 13 -24.42 14.82 -12.73
N CYS A 14 -23.12 15.12 -12.72
CA CYS A 14 -22.12 14.38 -11.97
C CYS A 14 -21.23 15.38 -11.23
N GLU A 15 -21.37 15.42 -9.91
CA GLU A 15 -20.62 16.31 -9.04
C GLU A 15 -19.84 15.46 -8.03
N VAL A 16 -18.52 15.55 -8.12
CA VAL A 16 -17.62 14.98 -7.11
C VAL A 16 -17.09 16.14 -6.29
N SER A 17 -17.30 16.07 -4.97
CA SER A 17 -16.69 16.98 -4.01
C SER A 17 -15.69 16.21 -3.15
N ARG A 18 -14.86 16.92 -2.39
CA ARG A 18 -13.87 16.33 -1.47
C ARG A 18 -14.37 15.14 -0.66
N LYS A 19 -15.66 15.10 -0.30
CA LYS A 19 -16.25 14.01 0.48
C LYS A 19 -17.68 13.65 0.06
N GLY A 20 -18.09 13.96 -1.15
CA GLY A 20 -19.48 13.76 -1.57
C GLY A 20 -19.60 13.48 -3.06
N LEU A 21 -20.62 12.70 -3.40
CA LEU A 21 -20.90 12.28 -4.77
C LEU A 21 -22.38 12.53 -5.07
N LYS A 22 -22.64 13.24 -6.15
CA LYS A 22 -23.98 13.39 -6.73
C LYS A 22 -23.97 12.94 -8.17
N VAL A 23 -24.87 12.02 -8.52
CA VAL A 23 -25.03 11.52 -9.89
C VAL A 23 -26.51 11.47 -10.22
N GLY A 24 -26.92 12.00 -11.37
CA GLY A 24 -28.30 11.93 -11.83
C GLY A 24 -28.46 12.39 -13.27
N VAL A 25 -29.71 12.43 -13.73
CA VAL A 25 -30.08 12.90 -15.08
C VAL A 25 -31.01 14.09 -14.95
N ARG A 26 -30.66 15.22 -15.57
CA ARG A 26 -31.48 16.44 -15.55
C ARG A 26 -32.84 16.18 -16.19
N GLY A 27 -33.91 16.54 -15.49
CA GLY A 27 -35.29 16.28 -15.94
C GLY A 27 -35.73 14.82 -15.78
N GLY A 28 -34.90 13.95 -15.17
CA GLY A 28 -35.28 12.61 -14.74
C GLY A 28 -36.02 12.60 -13.40
N THR A 29 -36.15 11.42 -12.79
CA THR A 29 -36.87 11.20 -11.51
C THR A 29 -36.10 11.69 -10.27
N GLY A 30 -34.88 12.22 -10.41
CA GLY A 30 -34.04 12.70 -9.32
C GLY A 30 -32.57 12.32 -9.47
N LEU A 31 -31.82 12.52 -8.39
CA LEU A 31 -30.46 12.01 -8.26
C LEU A 31 -30.49 10.50 -8.01
N VAL A 32 -29.67 9.76 -8.75
CA VAL A 32 -29.45 8.32 -8.56
C VAL A 32 -28.51 8.09 -7.38
N VAL A 33 -27.53 8.98 -7.22
CA VAL A 33 -26.63 9.03 -6.07
C VAL A 33 -26.66 10.44 -5.51
N ASP A 34 -26.88 10.58 -4.21
CA ASP A 34 -26.68 11.81 -3.46
C ASP A 34 -26.22 11.42 -2.06
N GLY A 35 -24.92 11.49 -1.81
CA GLY A 35 -24.38 11.01 -0.55
C GLY A 35 -22.95 11.44 -0.25
N GLU A 36 -22.58 11.26 1.01
CA GLU A 36 -21.24 11.47 1.51
C GLU A 36 -20.37 10.24 1.20
N LEU A 37 -19.20 10.44 0.61
CA LEU A 37 -18.20 9.38 0.41
C LEU A 37 -17.64 8.94 1.77
N TRP A 38 -17.30 7.66 1.91
CA TRP A 38 -16.75 7.13 3.18
C TRP A 38 -15.50 7.87 3.65
N GLY A 39 -14.65 8.27 2.71
CA GLY A 39 -13.46 9.07 2.96
C GLY A 39 -13.30 10.21 1.96
N GLU A 40 -12.24 10.97 2.14
CA GLU A 40 -11.92 12.08 1.26
C GLU A 40 -11.27 11.61 -0.04
N VAL A 41 -11.60 12.28 -1.13
CA VAL A 41 -10.97 12.11 -2.45
C VAL A 41 -10.19 13.35 -2.86
N VAL A 42 -9.25 13.17 -3.78
CA VAL A 42 -8.60 14.27 -4.51
C VAL A 42 -9.57 14.73 -5.58
N GLN A 43 -10.40 15.72 -5.23
CA GLN A 43 -11.50 16.18 -6.08
C GLN A 43 -11.03 16.65 -7.47
N ASP A 44 -9.87 17.31 -7.53
CA ASP A 44 -9.35 17.90 -8.77
C ASP A 44 -8.93 16.84 -9.81
N ASP A 45 -8.62 15.62 -9.36
CA ASP A 45 -8.25 14.48 -10.22
C ASP A 45 -9.45 13.59 -10.55
N ALA A 46 -10.63 13.88 -9.99
CA ALA A 46 -11.82 13.08 -10.23
C ALA A 46 -12.33 13.29 -11.66
N VAL A 47 -12.56 12.19 -12.36
CA VAL A 47 -13.09 12.18 -13.73
C VAL A 47 -14.36 11.34 -13.81
N TRP A 48 -15.23 11.67 -14.75
CA TRP A 48 -16.42 10.88 -15.04
C TRP A 48 -16.69 10.80 -16.54
N SER A 49 -17.35 9.74 -16.96
CA SER A 49 -17.76 9.51 -18.35
C SER A 49 -19.15 8.89 -18.42
N LEU A 50 -19.81 9.07 -19.57
CA LEU A 50 -21.07 8.40 -19.90
C LEU A 50 -20.79 7.30 -20.93
N GLU A 51 -20.70 6.06 -20.46
CA GLU A 51 -20.43 4.87 -21.26
C GLU A 51 -21.72 4.31 -21.86
N GLU A 52 -21.68 4.00 -23.16
CA GLU A 52 -22.79 3.41 -23.93
C GLU A 52 -24.14 4.15 -23.81
N ARG A 53 -24.10 5.43 -23.41
CA ARG A 53 -25.30 6.23 -23.07
C ARG A 53 -26.17 5.61 -21.96
N ARG A 54 -25.59 4.74 -21.14
CA ARG A 54 -26.31 3.97 -20.12
C ARG A 54 -25.63 4.00 -18.76
N PHE A 55 -24.31 4.00 -18.70
CA PHE A 55 -23.57 3.91 -17.45
C PHE A 55 -22.78 5.19 -17.21
N VAL A 56 -22.91 5.77 -16.01
CA VAL A 56 -22.01 6.84 -15.57
C VAL A 56 -20.87 6.19 -14.80
N GLN A 57 -19.66 6.25 -15.33
CA GLN A 57 -18.45 5.82 -14.64
C GLN A 57 -17.85 7.03 -13.92
N VAL A 58 -17.50 6.85 -12.65
CA VAL A 58 -16.81 7.87 -11.83
C VAL A 58 -15.51 7.27 -11.32
N SER A 59 -14.41 7.97 -11.53
CA SER A 59 -13.08 7.58 -11.06
C SER A 59 -12.50 8.73 -10.24
N ALA A 60 -12.05 8.42 -9.01
CA ALA A 60 -11.51 9.41 -8.09
C ALA A 60 -10.47 8.75 -7.17
N ASP A 61 -9.39 9.48 -6.89
CA ASP A 61 -8.32 8.99 -6.03
C ASP A 61 -8.60 9.29 -4.56
N LYS A 62 -8.37 8.30 -3.70
CA LYS A 62 -8.51 8.48 -2.24
C LYS A 62 -7.40 9.36 -1.73
N ARG A 63 -7.73 10.33 -0.87
CA ARG A 63 -6.72 11.18 -0.23
C ARG A 63 -5.88 10.43 0.82
N LYS A 64 -6.42 9.35 1.38
CA LYS A 64 -5.69 8.43 2.26
C LYS A 64 -5.82 7.02 1.70
N SER A 65 -4.68 6.33 1.59
CA SER A 65 -4.64 4.92 1.17
C SER A 65 -5.15 4.03 2.30
N THR A 66 -6.46 3.91 2.41
CA THR A 66 -7.14 3.05 3.39
C THR A 66 -8.32 2.33 2.74
N TRP A 67 -8.63 1.15 3.26
CA TRP A 67 -9.87 0.46 2.92
C TRP A 67 -11.07 1.26 3.39
N TRP A 68 -12.09 1.34 2.53
CA TRP A 68 -13.38 1.95 2.87
C TRP A 68 -14.36 0.81 3.09
N LYS A 69 -15.18 0.90 4.14
CA LYS A 69 -16.19 -0.13 4.40
C LYS A 69 -17.32 -0.07 3.38
N SER A 70 -17.61 1.09 2.84
CA SER A 70 -18.59 1.29 1.77
C SER A 70 -18.13 2.41 0.84
N ALA A 71 -18.78 2.57 -0.31
CA ALA A 71 -18.53 3.73 -1.19
C ALA A 71 -19.08 5.03 -0.58
N LEU A 72 -20.31 4.96 -0.05
CA LEU A 72 -21.03 6.06 0.59
C LEU A 72 -21.32 5.72 2.06
N VAL A 73 -21.30 6.74 2.92
CA VAL A 73 -21.73 6.61 4.32
C VAL A 73 -23.17 6.10 4.36
N GLY A 74 -23.42 5.07 5.18
CA GLY A 74 -24.75 4.45 5.31
C GLY A 74 -25.13 3.47 4.20
N GLY A 75 -24.25 3.25 3.21
CA GLY A 75 -24.38 2.17 2.24
C GLY A 75 -23.99 0.81 2.82
N ASP A 76 -24.14 -0.24 2.00
CA ASP A 76 -23.75 -1.60 2.39
C ASP A 76 -22.25 -1.69 2.68
N GLU A 77 -21.92 -2.21 3.87
CA GLU A 77 -20.54 -2.32 4.34
C GLU A 77 -19.91 -3.68 4.00
N ILE A 78 -18.61 -3.67 3.72
CA ILE A 78 -17.75 -4.84 3.62
C ILE A 78 -16.91 -5.01 4.88
N ASP A 79 -16.55 -6.25 5.18
CA ASP A 79 -15.55 -6.55 6.21
C ASP A 79 -14.14 -6.26 5.69
N THR A 80 -13.63 -5.07 6.02
CA THR A 80 -12.30 -4.62 5.58
C THR A 80 -11.15 -5.48 6.12
N THR A 81 -11.38 -6.31 7.13
CA THR A 81 -10.35 -7.21 7.68
C THR A 81 -10.12 -8.44 6.80
N LYS A 82 -11.08 -8.76 5.94
CA LYS A 82 -11.01 -9.87 4.97
C LYS A 82 -10.49 -9.44 3.61
N VAL A 83 -10.20 -8.14 3.43
CA VAL A 83 -9.63 -7.64 2.18
C VAL A 83 -8.17 -8.05 2.14
N ASP A 84 -7.79 -8.69 1.03
CA ASP A 84 -6.40 -9.04 0.78
C ASP A 84 -5.56 -7.76 0.69
N SER A 85 -4.62 -7.63 1.62
CA SER A 85 -3.68 -6.51 1.73
C SER A 85 -2.26 -6.96 1.44
N THR A 86 -2.07 -8.16 0.88
CA THR A 86 -0.76 -8.66 0.50
C THR A 86 -0.23 -7.86 -0.69
N CYS A 87 0.70 -6.96 -0.43
CA CYS A 87 1.60 -6.43 -1.46
C CYS A 87 2.75 -7.41 -1.65
N LYS A 88 3.12 -7.69 -2.89
CA LYS A 88 4.31 -8.50 -3.14
C LYS A 88 5.54 -7.71 -2.71
N LEU A 89 6.59 -8.42 -2.31
CA LEU A 89 7.86 -7.77 -1.99
C LEU A 89 8.35 -6.90 -3.16
N GLU A 90 8.09 -7.35 -4.39
CA GLU A 90 8.41 -6.69 -5.66
C GLU A 90 7.81 -5.28 -5.80
N ASP A 91 6.69 -5.01 -5.13
CA ASP A 91 5.93 -3.75 -5.26
C ASP A 91 6.56 -2.60 -4.43
N TYR A 92 7.52 -2.91 -3.55
CA TYR A 92 8.23 -1.92 -2.75
C TYR A 92 9.48 -1.41 -3.46
N ASP A 93 10.00 -0.23 -3.09
CA ASP A 93 11.29 0.25 -3.60
C ASP A 93 12.46 -0.61 -3.10
N GLN A 94 13.59 -0.59 -3.79
CA GLN A 94 14.74 -1.46 -3.49
C GLN A 94 15.25 -1.34 -2.05
N GLY A 95 15.19 -0.14 -1.45
CA GLY A 95 15.61 0.08 -0.07
C GLY A 95 14.70 -0.66 0.91
N THR A 96 13.38 -0.52 0.73
CA THR A 96 12.38 -1.21 1.55
C THR A 96 12.45 -2.73 1.35
N GLN A 97 12.64 -3.22 0.11
CA GLN A 97 12.83 -4.64 -0.16
C GLN A 97 14.03 -5.22 0.59
N ALA A 98 15.17 -4.53 0.57
CA ALA A 98 16.38 -4.96 1.28
C ALA A 98 16.15 -5.00 2.80
N ALA A 99 15.46 -4.01 3.36
CA ALA A 99 15.11 -3.98 4.78
C ALA A 99 14.20 -5.15 5.18
N ILE A 100 13.15 -5.42 4.41
CA ILE A 100 12.23 -6.54 4.67
C ILE A 100 12.99 -7.87 4.58
N ASN A 101 13.81 -8.07 3.53
CA ASN A 101 14.64 -9.26 3.38
C ASN A 101 15.60 -9.46 4.55
N LYS A 102 16.21 -8.38 5.05
CA LYS A 102 17.08 -8.43 6.23
C LYS A 102 16.30 -8.90 7.46
N VAL A 103 15.12 -8.34 7.72
CA VAL A 103 14.27 -8.73 8.85
C VAL A 103 13.88 -10.21 8.76
N MET A 104 13.41 -10.66 7.59
CA MET A 104 13.05 -12.05 7.38
C MET A 104 14.23 -13.01 7.57
N PHE A 105 15.43 -12.62 7.10
CA PHE A 105 16.64 -13.40 7.29
C PHE A 105 17.02 -13.48 8.78
N ASP A 106 17.04 -12.34 9.48
CA ASP A 106 17.44 -12.25 10.88
C ASP A 106 16.49 -13.02 11.79
N GLU A 107 15.17 -12.94 11.56
CA GLU A 107 14.19 -13.73 12.32
C GLU A 107 14.41 -15.23 12.14
N HIS A 108 14.74 -15.68 10.92
CA HIS A 108 15.02 -17.09 10.66
C HIS A 108 16.34 -17.57 11.29
N GLN A 109 17.39 -16.74 11.28
CA GLN A 109 18.65 -17.04 11.96
C GLN A 109 18.45 -17.13 13.48
N LYS A 110 17.77 -16.14 14.07
CA LYS A 110 17.46 -16.12 15.51
C LYS A 110 16.70 -17.37 15.95
N ARG A 111 15.68 -17.79 15.19
CA ARG A 111 14.92 -19.01 15.50
C ARG A 111 15.79 -20.28 15.45
N LYS A 112 16.86 -20.28 14.64
CA LYS A 112 17.84 -21.37 14.56
C LYS A 112 18.99 -21.24 15.56
N GLY A 113 19.02 -20.18 16.38
CA GLY A 113 20.17 -19.89 17.25
C GLY A 113 21.44 -19.53 16.47
N LEU A 114 21.29 -19.03 15.26
CA LEU A 114 22.38 -18.61 14.38
C LEU A 114 22.53 -17.08 14.38
N PRO A 115 23.71 -16.54 14.02
CA PRO A 115 23.95 -15.10 14.01
C PRO A 115 23.10 -14.39 12.96
N THR A 116 22.62 -13.20 13.31
CA THR A 116 21.95 -12.24 12.43
C THR A 116 22.91 -11.66 11.40
N SER A 117 22.37 -11.00 10.38
CA SER A 117 23.15 -10.30 9.36
C SER A 117 24.13 -9.26 9.94
N ASP A 118 23.75 -8.53 10.99
CA ASP A 118 24.64 -7.59 11.67
C ASP A 118 25.77 -8.29 12.42
N GLU A 119 25.46 -9.37 13.15
CA GLU A 119 26.47 -10.17 13.86
C GLU A 119 27.43 -10.86 12.88
N MET A 120 26.93 -11.34 11.74
CA MET A 120 27.77 -11.89 10.67
C MET A 120 28.72 -10.84 10.10
N ALA A 121 28.25 -9.62 9.85
CA ALA A 121 29.10 -8.52 9.38
C ALA A 121 30.16 -8.16 10.43
N GLN A 122 29.79 -8.13 11.71
CA GLN A 122 30.75 -7.93 12.81
C GLN A 122 31.79 -9.06 12.84
N HIS A 123 31.37 -10.32 12.76
CA HIS A 123 32.28 -11.47 12.71
C HIS A 123 33.21 -11.41 11.49
N GLU A 124 32.75 -10.93 10.34
CA GLU A 124 33.59 -10.77 9.16
C GLU A 124 34.69 -9.71 9.38
N VAL A 125 34.34 -8.56 9.96
CA VAL A 125 35.30 -7.50 10.30
C VAL A 125 36.33 -8.01 11.30
N LEU A 126 35.88 -8.69 12.36
CA LEU A 126 36.76 -9.28 13.37
C LEU A 126 37.68 -10.33 12.76
N ARG A 127 37.17 -11.20 11.87
CA ARG A 127 37.97 -12.20 11.17
C ARG A 127 39.03 -11.56 10.28
N LYS A 128 38.69 -10.50 9.54
CA LYS A 128 39.67 -9.76 8.72
C LYS A 128 40.77 -9.13 9.60
N ALA A 129 40.41 -8.59 10.76
CA ALA A 129 41.38 -8.05 11.71
C ALA A 129 42.25 -9.15 12.34
N TRP A 130 41.66 -10.31 12.64
CA TRP A 130 42.34 -11.49 13.18
C TRP A 130 43.45 -11.99 12.26
N ASP A 131 43.18 -12.04 10.96
CA ASP A 131 44.10 -12.53 9.92
C ASP A 131 45.08 -11.47 9.40
N ALA A 132 44.93 -10.21 9.85
CA ALA A 132 45.76 -9.10 9.39
C ALA A 132 47.24 -9.31 9.74
N GLU A 133 48.13 -8.76 8.90
CA GLU A 133 49.56 -8.80 9.14
C GLU A 133 49.95 -8.00 10.40
N GLY A 134 50.73 -8.63 11.28
CA GLY A 134 51.05 -8.08 12.61
C GLY A 134 50.03 -8.39 13.71
N SER A 135 48.90 -9.04 13.39
CA SER A 135 47.98 -9.55 14.40
C SER A 135 48.65 -10.65 15.24
N PRO A 136 48.53 -10.61 16.58
CA PRO A 136 49.05 -11.66 17.45
C PRO A 136 48.30 -13.00 17.27
N PHE A 137 47.15 -12.98 16.59
CA PHE A 137 46.31 -14.14 16.35
C PHE A 137 46.47 -14.74 14.94
N LYS A 138 47.31 -14.14 14.09
CA LYS A 138 47.49 -14.56 12.69
C LYS A 138 47.88 -16.05 12.60
N GLY A 139 47.10 -16.81 11.82
CA GLY A 139 47.32 -18.25 11.61
C GLY A 139 46.62 -19.16 12.62
N GLN A 140 45.94 -18.61 13.64
CA GLN A 140 45.07 -19.36 14.53
C GLN A 140 43.64 -19.40 13.95
N PRO A 141 42.85 -20.47 14.18
CA PRO A 141 41.43 -20.49 13.82
C PRO A 141 40.68 -19.32 14.46
N PHE A 142 39.80 -18.67 13.69
CA PHE A 142 38.97 -17.59 14.22
C PHE A 142 38.04 -18.12 15.32
N ASP A 143 38.20 -17.58 16.53
CA ASP A 143 37.32 -17.85 17.66
C ASP A 143 36.70 -16.52 18.16
N PRO A 144 35.43 -16.25 17.83
CA PRO A 144 34.77 -15.01 18.25
C PRO A 144 34.61 -14.90 19.78
N SER A 145 34.67 -16.02 20.53
CA SER A 145 34.59 -16.00 22.00
C SER A 145 35.90 -15.57 22.68
N ALA A 146 37.02 -15.62 21.97
CA ALA A 146 38.33 -15.20 22.48
C ALA A 146 38.47 -13.66 22.57
N ILE A 147 37.54 -12.91 21.98
CA ILE A 147 37.54 -11.45 21.96
C ILE A 147 36.62 -10.95 23.08
N ASN A 148 37.19 -10.71 24.25
CA ASN A 148 36.47 -10.15 25.39
C ASN A 148 36.32 -8.63 25.22
N PHE A 149 35.11 -8.18 24.88
CA PHE A 149 34.73 -6.77 24.98
C PHE A 149 34.34 -6.49 26.43
N GLY A 150 35.35 -6.22 27.26
CA GLY A 150 35.14 -5.72 28.62
C GLY A 150 34.48 -4.35 28.64
#